data_AF-A0A2I0IWU0-F1
#
_entry.id   AF-A0A2I0IWU0-F1
#
_cell.length_a   1.000
_cell.length_b   1.000
_cell.length_c   1.000
_cell.angle_alpha   90.00
_cell.angle_beta   90.00
_cell.angle_gamma   90.00
#
_symmetry.space_group_name_H-M   'P 1'
#
loop_
_entity.id
_entity.type
_entity.pdbx_description
1 polymer ?
#
loop_
_entity_poly.entity_id
_entity_poly.type
_entity_poly.pdbx_seq_one_letter_code
_entity_poly.pdbx_strand_id
1 'polypeptide(L)'
;MSDATIIDEKVLNECLNEITRALLSADVQFQLVRDMQKNIKAIKGWKPALVCADTFRAGAFDQLKQNATKAKIPFYGSYTESDPVKIAVEGVETFKKENCDLIIVDTSGRHKQEASLFEEMRQVSEATKPDLVIFVMDSSIGQAAFDQAQAFKQSVPVGAVIVTKMDGHAKGGGALSA
;
A
#
# COMPACT_ATOMS: atom_id res chain seq x y z
N MET A 1 7.24 -7.37 -26.24
CA MET A 1 5.97 -6.65 -26.09
C MET A 1 6.08 -5.27 -26.71
N SER A 2 5.51 -5.11 -27.91
CA SER A 2 5.57 -3.89 -28.74
C SER A 2 4.24 -3.15 -28.70
N ASP A 3 4.31 -1.84 -28.48
CA ASP A 3 3.37 -0.77 -28.87
C ASP A 3 1.93 -0.73 -28.32
N ALA A 4 1.55 -1.58 -27.36
CA ALA A 4 0.24 -1.45 -26.71
C ALA A 4 0.19 -0.20 -25.81
N THR A 5 -0.55 0.82 -26.22
CA THR A 5 -0.73 2.09 -25.48
C THR A 5 -1.78 1.96 -24.37
N ILE A 6 -2.59 0.89 -24.38
CA ILE A 6 -3.63 0.57 -23.40
C ILE A 6 -3.45 -0.88 -22.97
N ILE A 7 -3.31 -1.13 -21.67
CA ILE A 7 -3.20 -2.48 -21.10
C ILE A 7 -4.61 -3.00 -20.80
N ASP A 8 -5.15 -3.81 -21.71
CA ASP A 8 -6.41 -4.52 -21.50
C ASP A 8 -6.19 -5.92 -20.90
N GLU A 9 -7.26 -6.70 -20.79
CA GLU A 9 -7.18 -8.08 -20.27
C GLU A 9 -6.35 -8.99 -21.18
N LYS A 10 -6.38 -8.76 -22.49
CA LYS A 10 -5.66 -9.55 -23.48
C LYS A 10 -4.15 -9.31 -23.38
N VAL A 11 -3.72 -8.05 -23.35
CA VAL A 11 -2.31 -7.66 -23.21
C VAL A 11 -1.72 -8.18 -21.89
N LEU A 12 -2.48 -8.12 -20.80
CA LEU A 12 -2.03 -8.70 -19.52
C LEU A 12 -1.88 -10.22 -19.62
N ASN A 13 -2.85 -10.92 -20.19
CA ASN A 13 -2.78 -12.37 -20.32
C ASN A 13 -1.57 -12.81 -21.16
N GLU A 14 -1.28 -12.07 -22.25
CA GLU A 14 -0.09 -12.29 -23.06
C GLU A 14 1.20 -12.06 -22.25
N CYS A 15 1.26 -10.97 -21.48
CA CYS A 15 2.39 -10.67 -20.59
C CYS A 15 2.60 -11.75 -19.51
N LEU A 16 1.53 -12.18 -18.85
CA LEU A 16 1.60 -13.24 -17.85
C LEU A 16 2.04 -14.58 -18.44
N ASN A 17 1.66 -14.87 -19.68
CA ASN A 17 2.09 -16.07 -20.37
C ASN A 17 3.59 -16.02 -20.73
N GLU A 18 4.11 -14.85 -21.13
CA GLU A 18 5.55 -14.67 -21.34
C GLU A 18 6.35 -14.84 -20.03
N ILE A 19 5.91 -14.21 -18.95
CA ILE A 19 6.53 -14.36 -17.62
C ILE A 19 6.47 -15.83 -17.15
N THR A 20 5.32 -16.49 -17.32
CA THR A 20 5.14 -17.92 -16.96
C THR A 20 6.13 -18.79 -17.72
N ARG A 21 6.30 -18.58 -19.02
CA ARG A 21 7.27 -19.32 -19.83
C ARG A 21 8.70 -19.08 -19.37
N ALA A 22 9.06 -17.83 -19.09
CA ALA A 22 10.38 -17.47 -18.59
C ALA A 22 10.70 -18.14 -17.24
N LEU A 23 9.75 -18.12 -16.30
CA LEU A 23 9.92 -18.74 -14.98
C LEU A 23 10.01 -20.27 -15.05
N LEU A 24 9.18 -20.91 -15.88
CA LEU A 24 9.26 -22.36 -16.08
C LEU A 24 10.57 -22.77 -16.77
N SER A 25 11.10 -21.95 -17.69
CA SER A 25 12.42 -22.18 -18.31
C SER A 25 13.60 -21.94 -17.37
N ALA A 26 13.36 -21.26 -16.25
CA ALA A 26 14.34 -21.03 -15.18
C ALA A 26 14.19 -22.04 -14.02
N ASP A 27 13.52 -23.17 -14.26
CA ASP A 27 13.28 -24.26 -13.31
C ASP A 27 12.51 -23.85 -12.03
N VAL A 28 11.72 -22.77 -12.08
CA VAL A 28 10.83 -22.40 -10.99
C VAL A 28 9.72 -23.44 -10.86
N GLN A 29 9.42 -23.88 -9.62
CA GLN A 29 8.42 -24.90 -9.35
C GLN A 29 7.04 -24.52 -9.92
N PHE A 30 6.45 -25.42 -10.71
CA PHE A 30 5.19 -25.19 -11.42
C PHE A 30 4.05 -24.66 -10.54
N GLN A 31 3.90 -25.19 -9.32
CA GLN A 31 2.85 -24.74 -8.39
C GLN A 31 3.02 -23.27 -8.01
N LEU A 32 4.26 -22.82 -7.79
CA LEU A 32 4.55 -21.43 -7.44
C LEU A 32 4.23 -20.47 -8.61
N VAL A 33 4.56 -20.87 -9.84
CA VAL A 33 4.24 -20.08 -11.05
C VAL A 33 2.72 -20.01 -11.28
N ARG A 34 2.01 -21.12 -11.04
CA ARG A 34 0.56 -21.20 -11.13
C ARG A 34 -0.12 -20.32 -10.09
N ASP A 35 0.32 -20.38 -8.84
CA ASP A 35 -0.22 -19.56 -7.75
C ASP A 35 0.05 -18.08 -7.99
N MET A 36 1.24 -17.71 -8.49
CA MET A 36 1.56 -16.36 -8.92
C MET A 36 0.59 -15.87 -10.01
N GLN A 37 0.37 -16.65 -11.07
CA GLN A 37 -0.54 -16.27 -12.16
C GLN A 37 -1.99 -16.13 -11.66
N LYS A 38 -2.44 -17.04 -10.78
CA LYS A 38 -3.76 -16.98 -10.15
C LYS A 38 -3.90 -15.73 -9.29
N ASN A 39 -2.89 -15.41 -8.48
CA ASN A 39 -2.89 -14.23 -7.61
C ASN A 39 -2.89 -12.94 -8.44
N ILE A 40 -2.08 -12.83 -9.50
CA ILE A 40 -2.07 -11.64 -10.37
C ILE A 40 -3.41 -11.45 -11.09
N LYS A 41 -4.06 -12.54 -11.53
CA LYS A 41 -5.41 -12.47 -12.12
C LYS A 41 -6.48 -12.14 -11.08
N ALA A 42 -6.36 -12.62 -9.85
CA ALA A 42 -7.27 -12.28 -8.76
C ALA A 42 -7.16 -10.80 -8.34
N ILE A 43 -5.94 -10.25 -8.36
CA ILE A 43 -5.69 -8.81 -8.12
C ILE A 43 -6.42 -7.93 -9.16
N LYS A 44 -6.64 -8.41 -10.39
CA LYS A 44 -7.43 -7.70 -11.43
C LYS A 44 -8.94 -7.66 -11.16
N GLY A 45 -9.45 -8.38 -10.16
CA GLY A 45 -10.87 -8.39 -9.79
C GLY A 45 -11.22 -7.51 -8.60
N TRP A 46 -10.23 -6.94 -7.90
CA TRP A 46 -10.50 -6.12 -6.73
C TRP A 46 -11.01 -4.75 -7.16
N LYS A 47 -12.02 -4.25 -6.44
CA LYS A 47 -12.43 -2.85 -6.51
C LYS A 47 -11.66 -2.04 -5.45
N PRO A 48 -10.53 -1.40 -5.80
CA PRO A 48 -9.73 -0.64 -4.84
C PRO A 48 -10.41 0.68 -4.48
N ALA A 49 -10.13 1.18 -3.29
CA ALA A 49 -10.47 2.51 -2.84
C ALA A 49 -9.39 3.07 -1.90
N LEU A 50 -9.24 4.40 -1.91
CA LEU A 50 -8.21 5.09 -1.10
C LEU A 50 -8.86 6.01 -0.07
N VAL A 51 -8.39 5.97 1.17
CA VAL A 51 -8.81 6.87 2.25
C VAL A 51 -7.60 7.70 2.68
N CYS A 52 -7.67 9.01 2.61
CA CYS A 52 -6.61 9.91 3.09
C CYS A 52 -6.88 10.29 4.55
N ALA A 53 -6.19 9.64 5.48
CA ALA A 53 -6.21 9.96 6.91
C ALA A 53 -5.01 10.83 7.34
N ASP A 54 -4.15 11.28 6.42
CA ASP A 54 -3.12 12.29 6.69
C ASP A 54 -3.74 13.69 6.80
N THR A 55 -4.10 14.08 8.03
CA THR A 55 -4.65 15.41 8.35
C THR A 55 -3.56 16.44 8.70
N PHE A 56 -2.30 16.02 8.82
CA PHE A 56 -1.20 16.86 9.29
C PHE A 56 -0.47 17.56 8.14
N ARG A 57 -0.25 16.86 7.02
CA ARG A 57 0.53 17.39 5.91
C ARG A 57 -0.36 18.21 4.96
N ALA A 58 0.01 19.49 4.79
CA ALA A 58 -0.65 20.37 3.85
C ALA A 58 -0.64 19.78 2.42
N GLY A 59 -1.82 19.70 1.80
CA GLY A 59 -1.99 19.16 0.45
C GLY A 59 -1.87 17.63 0.34
N ALA A 60 -1.79 16.89 1.45
CA ALA A 60 -1.78 15.41 1.41
C ALA A 60 -3.03 14.85 0.71
N PHE A 61 -4.21 15.37 1.08
CA PHE A 61 -5.45 14.94 0.44
C PHE A 61 -5.49 15.28 -1.05
N ASP A 62 -5.04 16.48 -1.45
CA ASP A 62 -4.98 16.85 -2.86
C ASP A 62 -4.00 15.98 -3.66
N GLN A 63 -2.86 15.62 -3.06
CA GLN A 63 -1.89 14.71 -3.67
C GLN A 63 -2.51 13.32 -3.88
N LEU A 64 -3.14 12.75 -2.85
CA LEU A 64 -3.82 11.46 -2.95
C LEU A 64 -4.95 11.52 -3.98
N LYS A 65 -5.79 12.55 -3.94
CA LYS A 65 -6.87 12.80 -4.89
C LYS A 65 -6.39 12.85 -6.35
N GLN A 66 -5.29 13.56 -6.61
CA GLN A 66 -4.70 13.62 -7.96
C GLN A 66 -4.22 12.23 -8.43
N ASN A 67 -3.56 11.48 -7.56
CA ASN A 67 -3.08 10.13 -7.87
C ASN A 67 -4.24 9.16 -8.10
N ALA A 68 -5.24 9.18 -7.23
CA ALA A 68 -6.46 8.37 -7.31
C ALA A 68 -7.23 8.66 -8.60
N THR A 69 -7.38 9.94 -8.96
CA THR A 69 -8.07 10.36 -10.20
C THR A 69 -7.35 9.84 -11.45
N LYS A 70 -6.01 9.94 -11.50
CA LYS A 70 -5.21 9.40 -12.61
C LYS A 70 -5.37 7.88 -12.74
N ALA A 71 -5.40 7.19 -11.59
CA ALA A 71 -5.59 5.74 -11.53
C ALA A 71 -7.06 5.30 -11.69
N LYS A 72 -8.01 6.23 -11.75
CA LYS A 72 -9.46 5.97 -11.76
C LYS A 72 -9.94 5.15 -10.55
N ILE A 73 -9.33 5.40 -9.38
CA ILE A 73 -9.65 4.75 -8.11
C ILE A 73 -10.51 5.71 -7.27
N PRO A 74 -11.65 5.27 -6.70
CA PRO A 74 -12.43 6.09 -5.79
C PRO A 74 -11.61 6.46 -4.55
N PHE A 75 -11.82 7.66 -4.04
CA PHE A 75 -11.07 8.18 -2.89
C PHE A 75 -11.99 8.92 -1.91
N TYR A 76 -11.62 8.87 -0.63
CA TYR A 76 -12.29 9.55 0.46
C TYR A 76 -11.27 10.34 1.28
N GLY A 77 -11.68 11.49 1.79
CA GLY A 77 -10.89 12.36 2.66
C GLY A 77 -11.65 13.65 2.93
N SER A 78 -11.10 14.50 3.80
CA SER A 78 -11.77 15.73 4.22
C SER A 78 -10.83 16.92 4.19
N TYR A 79 -11.37 18.09 3.80
CA TYR A 79 -10.68 19.38 3.89
C TYR A 79 -10.93 20.09 5.23
N THR A 80 -11.94 19.66 5.99
CA THR A 80 -12.41 20.36 7.20
C THR A 80 -12.34 19.50 8.45
N GLU A 81 -12.39 18.18 8.31
CA GLU A 81 -12.20 17.26 9.43
C GLU A 81 -10.71 17.14 9.73
N SER A 82 -10.37 17.25 11.01
CA SER A 82 -9.00 17.20 11.51
C SER A 82 -8.69 15.89 12.23
N ASP A 83 -9.73 15.14 12.63
CA ASP A 83 -9.59 13.85 13.28
C ASP A 83 -9.32 12.73 12.25
N PRO A 84 -8.11 12.15 12.21
CA PRO A 84 -7.75 11.10 11.27
C PRO A 84 -8.50 9.79 11.54
N VAL A 85 -8.88 9.50 12.78
CA VAL A 85 -9.63 8.29 13.15
C VAL A 85 -11.02 8.37 12.53
N LYS A 86 -11.68 9.52 12.66
CA LYS A 86 -13.00 9.75 12.08
C LYS A 86 -13.00 9.64 10.56
N ILE A 87 -12.02 10.26 9.90
CA ILE A 87 -11.86 10.17 8.43
C ILE A 87 -11.63 8.72 7.99
N ALA A 88 -10.77 7.98 8.71
CA ALA A 88 -10.47 6.59 8.39
C ALA A 88 -11.73 5.70 8.54
N VAL A 89 -12.47 5.83 9.64
CA VAL A 89 -13.69 5.06 9.88
C VAL A 89 -14.77 5.37 8.83
N GLU A 90 -15.08 6.64 8.60
CA GLU A 90 -16.11 7.04 7.63
C GLU A 90 -15.75 6.60 6.20
N GLY A 91 -14.48 6.73 5.82
CA GLY A 91 -13.98 6.27 4.51
C GLY A 91 -14.08 4.76 4.34
N VAL A 92 -13.65 3.98 5.34
CA VAL A 92 -13.75 2.52 5.32
C VAL A 92 -15.22 2.07 5.26
N GLU A 93 -16.10 2.67 6.06
CA GLU A 93 -17.53 2.34 6.04
C GLU A 93 -18.19 2.66 4.70
N THR A 94 -17.84 3.81 4.10
CA THR A 94 -18.34 4.23 2.79
C THR A 94 -17.96 3.20 1.74
N PHE A 95 -16.68 2.83 1.67
CA PHE A 95 -16.22 1.88 0.66
C PHE A 95 -16.67 0.43 0.90
N LYS A 96 -16.91 0.04 2.16
CA LYS A 96 -17.59 -1.23 2.46
C LYS A 96 -19.02 -1.25 1.92
N LYS A 97 -19.79 -0.15 2.08
CA LYS A 97 -21.16 -0.04 1.51
C LYS A 97 -21.16 -0.04 -0.02
N GLU A 98 -20.09 0.46 -0.63
CA GLU A 98 -19.91 0.43 -2.09
C GLU A 98 -19.34 -0.89 -2.62
N ASN A 99 -19.17 -1.92 -1.79
CA ASN A 99 -18.59 -3.21 -2.14
C ASN A 99 -17.17 -3.08 -2.74
N CYS A 100 -16.32 -2.25 -2.15
CA CYS A 100 -14.89 -2.23 -2.49
C CYS A 100 -14.17 -3.36 -1.74
N ASP A 101 -13.39 -4.16 -2.47
CA ASP A 101 -12.70 -5.33 -1.92
C ASP A 101 -11.32 -5.00 -1.32
N LEU A 102 -10.75 -3.85 -1.71
CA LEU A 102 -9.45 -3.39 -1.24
C LEU A 102 -9.56 -1.93 -0.82
N ILE A 103 -9.46 -1.65 0.47
CA ILE A 103 -9.49 -0.28 1.01
C ILE A 103 -8.12 0.02 1.59
N ILE A 104 -7.44 1.02 1.04
CA ILE A 104 -6.13 1.46 1.52
C ILE A 104 -6.31 2.76 2.29
N VAL A 105 -5.89 2.77 3.55
CA VAL A 105 -5.87 3.97 4.40
C VAL A 105 -4.46 4.54 4.41
N ASP A 106 -4.29 5.74 3.87
CA ASP A 106 -3.04 6.51 3.87
C ASP A 106 -2.97 7.36 5.15
N THR A 107 -2.09 6.99 6.08
CA THR A 107 -1.94 7.67 7.37
C THR A 107 -0.85 8.74 7.32
N SER A 108 -0.83 9.64 8.30
CA SER A 108 0.26 10.59 8.44
C SER A 108 1.60 9.86 8.66
N GLY A 109 2.66 10.32 7.99
CA GLY A 109 4.00 9.72 8.12
C GLY A 109 4.91 10.45 9.12
N ARG A 110 4.47 11.63 9.61
CA ARG A 110 5.25 12.50 10.49
C ARG A 110 4.31 13.32 11.38
N HIS A 111 4.58 13.36 12.67
CA HIS A 111 4.00 14.32 13.61
C HIS A 111 5.11 15.13 14.29
N LYS A 112 4.77 16.24 14.97
CA LYS A 112 5.77 17.04 15.72
C LYS A 112 6.45 16.28 16.86
N GLN A 113 5.83 15.19 17.33
CA GLN A 113 6.31 14.31 18.39
C GLN A 113 6.02 12.86 17.99
N GLU A 114 6.98 11.96 18.16
CA GLU A 114 6.82 10.55 17.76
C GLU A 114 5.74 9.83 18.57
N ALA A 115 5.64 10.11 19.88
CA ALA A 115 4.65 9.46 20.75
C ALA A 115 3.20 9.71 20.32
N SER A 116 2.88 10.93 19.89
CA SER A 116 1.53 11.26 19.40
C SER A 116 1.20 10.60 18.06
N LEU A 117 2.21 10.38 17.21
CA LEU A 117 2.03 9.68 15.94
C LEU A 117 1.66 8.22 16.18
N PHE A 118 2.38 7.53 17.08
CA PHE A 118 2.10 6.13 17.37
C PHE A 118 0.73 5.94 18.03
N GLU A 119 0.33 6.86 18.91
CA GLU A 119 -1.01 6.83 19.52
C GLU A 119 -2.11 7.03 18.47
N GLU A 120 -1.96 7.99 17.56
CA GLU A 120 -2.88 8.20 16.43
C GLU A 120 -2.99 6.93 15.56
N MET A 121 -1.86 6.36 15.16
CA MET A 121 -1.82 5.13 14.36
C MET A 121 -2.50 3.96 15.06
N ARG A 122 -2.31 3.84 16.38
CA ARG A 122 -2.96 2.82 17.19
C ARG A 122 -4.48 3.02 17.20
N GLN A 123 -4.95 4.24 17.42
CA GLN A 123 -6.39 4.56 17.42
C GLN A 123 -7.03 4.28 16.05
N VAL A 124 -6.37 4.67 14.96
CA VAL A 124 -6.82 4.35 13.59
C VAL A 124 -6.87 2.83 13.38
N SER A 125 -5.85 2.09 13.80
CA SER A 125 -5.80 0.62 13.67
C SER A 125 -6.90 -0.07 14.49
N GLU A 126 -7.11 0.33 15.74
CA GLU A 126 -8.15 -0.22 16.61
C GLU A 126 -9.57 0.08 16.09
N ALA A 127 -9.80 1.28 15.54
CA ALA A 127 -11.10 1.69 15.03
C ALA A 127 -11.44 1.05 13.67
N THR A 128 -10.45 0.93 12.77
CA THR A 128 -10.68 0.41 11.41
C THR A 128 -10.49 -1.11 11.30
N LYS A 129 -9.76 -1.73 12.23
CA LYS A 129 -9.43 -3.16 12.28
C LYS A 129 -8.89 -3.67 10.93
N PRO A 130 -7.78 -3.12 10.43
CA PRO A 130 -7.25 -3.48 9.12
C PRO A 130 -6.77 -4.94 9.08
N ASP A 131 -7.03 -5.63 7.98
CA ASP A 131 -6.54 -7.01 7.76
C ASP A 131 -5.01 -7.07 7.64
N LEU A 132 -4.39 -5.98 7.16
CA LEU A 132 -2.95 -5.86 7.00
C LEU A 132 -2.50 -4.43 7.29
N VAL A 133 -1.53 -4.28 8.18
CA VAL A 133 -0.78 -3.03 8.38
C VAL A 133 0.56 -3.14 7.68
N ILE A 134 0.88 -2.15 6.84
CA ILE A 134 2.10 -2.13 6.04
C ILE A 134 3.00 -1.00 6.53
N PHE A 135 4.25 -1.34 6.89
CA PHE A 135 5.28 -0.36 7.18
C PHE A 135 6.01 0.02 5.88
N VAL A 136 5.95 1.29 5.50
CA VAL A 136 6.61 1.80 4.29
C VAL A 136 7.91 2.49 4.65
N MET A 137 9.02 1.97 4.12
CA MET A 137 10.36 2.49 4.38
C MET A 137 11.09 2.86 3.08
N ASP A 138 12.08 3.74 3.19
CA ASP A 138 12.97 4.13 2.11
C ASP A 138 14.18 3.18 2.05
N SER A 139 14.60 2.77 0.85
CA SER A 139 15.78 1.92 0.64
C SER A 139 17.08 2.48 1.23
N SER A 140 17.16 3.80 1.42
CA SER A 140 18.33 4.52 1.92
C SER A 140 18.44 4.63 3.45
N ILE A 141 17.43 4.17 4.20
CA ILE A 141 17.34 4.34 5.66
C ILE A 141 18.52 3.71 6.45
N GLY A 142 19.20 2.71 5.86
CA GLY A 142 20.37 2.07 6.47
C GLY A 142 20.05 1.38 7.80
N GLN A 143 20.90 1.60 8.81
CA GLN A 143 20.81 0.92 10.11
C GLN A 143 19.61 1.36 10.95
N ALA A 144 19.10 2.58 10.74
CA ALA A 144 17.94 3.09 11.47
C ALA A 144 16.63 2.32 11.16
N ALA A 145 16.63 1.48 10.11
CA ALA A 145 15.51 0.60 9.79
C ALA A 145 15.08 -0.26 10.98
N PHE A 146 16.04 -0.83 11.72
CA PHE A 146 15.75 -1.77 12.80
C PHE A 146 14.95 -1.09 13.92
N ASP A 147 15.47 0.03 14.44
CA ASP A 147 14.84 0.75 15.54
C ASP A 147 13.45 1.28 15.15
N GLN A 148 13.31 1.78 13.91
CA GLN A 148 12.02 2.27 13.42
C GLN A 148 11.02 1.12 13.24
N ALA A 149 11.40 0.04 12.57
CA ALA A 149 10.52 -1.12 12.39
C ALA A 149 10.10 -1.73 13.74
N GLN A 150 11.03 -1.79 14.70
CA GLN A 150 10.75 -2.25 16.06
C GLN A 150 9.73 -1.35 16.77
N ALA A 151 9.89 -0.03 16.71
CA ALA A 151 8.94 0.91 17.31
C ALA A 151 7.53 0.80 16.70
N PHE A 152 7.45 0.66 15.37
CA PHE A 152 6.19 0.44 14.67
C PHE A 152 5.54 -0.89 15.05
N LYS A 153 6.32 -1.98 15.10
CA LYS A 153 5.83 -3.32 15.46
C LYS A 153 5.33 -3.41 16.90
N GLN A 154 5.92 -2.64 17.82
CA GLN A 154 5.48 -2.55 19.21
C GLN A 154 4.18 -1.75 19.36
N SER A 155 3.92 -0.81 18.45
CA SER A 155 2.76 0.10 18.54
C SER A 155 1.53 -0.42 17.76
N VAL A 156 1.75 -1.00 16.58
CA VAL A 156 0.70 -1.53 15.70
C VAL A 156 1.10 -2.89 15.13
N PRO A 157 0.15 -3.80 14.84
CA PRO A 157 0.43 -5.14 14.34
C PRO A 157 0.86 -5.13 12.87
N VAL A 158 2.05 -4.61 12.57
CA VAL A 158 2.64 -4.60 11.23
C VAL A 158 2.77 -6.03 10.70
N GLY A 159 2.19 -6.30 9.53
CA GLY A 159 2.22 -7.63 8.88
C GLY A 159 3.07 -7.68 7.62
N ALA A 160 3.40 -6.53 7.02
CA ALA A 160 4.23 -6.44 5.83
C ALA A 160 5.07 -5.17 5.80
N VAL A 161 6.13 -5.18 5.00
CA VAL A 161 7.01 -4.05 4.76
C VAL A 161 7.07 -3.76 3.26
N ILE A 162 6.96 -2.49 2.88
CA ILE A 162 7.24 -2.01 1.52
C ILE A 162 8.50 -1.16 1.55
N VAL A 163 9.47 -1.50 0.70
CA VAL A 163 10.71 -0.75 0.51
C VAL A 163 10.60 0.07 -0.77
N THR A 164 10.67 1.38 -0.64
CA THR A 164 10.52 2.33 -1.74
C THR A 164 11.88 2.87 -2.20
N LYS A 165 11.89 3.56 -3.35
CA LYS A 165 13.08 4.18 -3.95
C LYS A 165 14.23 3.19 -4.23
N MET A 166 13.89 1.99 -4.66
CA MET A 166 14.85 0.95 -5.03
C MET A 166 15.52 1.22 -6.39
N ASP A 167 15.07 2.23 -7.12
CA ASP A 167 15.67 2.76 -8.35
C ASP A 167 16.96 3.56 -8.10
N GLY A 168 17.26 3.90 -6.83
CA GLY A 168 18.50 4.57 -6.43
C GLY A 168 19.70 3.62 -6.28
N HIS A 169 20.84 4.17 -5.85
CA HIS A 169 22.07 3.40 -5.59
C HIS A 169 22.05 2.63 -4.25
N ALA A 170 21.01 2.82 -3.43
CA ALA A 170 20.89 2.17 -2.13
C ALA A 170 20.62 0.67 -2.31
N LYS A 171 21.37 -0.16 -1.59
CA LYS A 171 21.26 -1.63 -1.68
C LYS A 171 20.05 -2.21 -0.92
N GLY A 172 19.24 -1.38 -0.26
CA GLY A 172 18.07 -1.81 0.49
C GLY A 172 18.38 -2.65 1.73
N GLY A 173 19.60 -2.62 2.26
CA GLY A 173 20.02 -3.48 3.38
C GLY A 173 19.18 -3.32 4.65
N GLY A 174 18.58 -2.14 4.86
CA GLY A 174 17.64 -1.90 5.96
C GLY A 174 16.40 -2.79 5.91
N ALA A 175 16.01 -3.30 4.72
CA ALA A 175 14.85 -4.18 4.56
C ALA A 175 15.01 -5.54 5.25
N LEU A 176 16.25 -6.02 5.41
CA LEU A 176 16.52 -7.27 6.15
C LEU A 176 16.45 -7.06 7.66
N SER A 177 16.62 -5.81 8.09
CA SER A 177 16.58 -5.41 9.50
C SER A 177 15.17 -5.01 9.97
N ALA A 178 14.24 -4.77 9.04
CA ALA A 178 12.86 -4.36 9.31
C ALA A 178 11.91 -5.56 9.38
#